data_AF-A0A2X3HCJ8-F1
#
_entry.id   AF-A0A2X3HCJ8-F1
#
_cell.length_a   1.000
_cell.length_b   1.000
_cell.length_c   1.000
_cell.angle_alpha   90.00
_cell.angle_beta   90.00
_cell.angle_gamma   90.00
#
_symmetry.space_group_name_H-M   'P 1'
#
loop_
_entity.id
_entity.type
_entity.pdbx_description
1 polymer ?
#
loop_
_entity_poly.entity_id
_entity_poly.type
_entity_poly.pdbx_seq_one_letter_code
_entity_poly.pdbx_strand_id
1 'polypeptide(L)' 'MEARGLVRREHDPADKRRRFVYLTDEGEALLNRSIPQGNEVDDEFLGRLSDDEREQFSRLVHKMMAP' A
#
# COMPACT_ATOMS: atom_id res chain seq x y z
N MET A 1 2.85 -14.01 2.43
CA MET A 1 3.93 -13.01 2.56
C MET A 1 5.07 -13.53 3.43
N GLU A 2 4.81 -13.96 4.67
CA GLU A 2 5.85 -14.48 5.58
C GLU A 2 6.51 -15.77 5.07
N ALA A 3 5.72 -16.76 4.63
CA ALA A 3 6.24 -17.98 3.99
C ALA A 3 6.98 -17.73 2.66
N ARG A 4 6.84 -16.53 2.07
CA ARG A 4 7.55 -16.10 0.86
C ARG A 4 8.79 -15.25 1.18
N GLY A 5 9.13 -15.04 2.45
CA GLY A 5 10.29 -14.22 2.86
C GLY A 5 10.09 -12.71 2.76
N LEU A 6 8.91 -12.22 2.37
CA LEU A 6 8.67 -10.81 2.03
C LEU A 6 8.32 -9.93 3.23
N VAL A 7 7.88 -10.54 4.33
CA VAL A 7 7.56 -9.83 5.57
C VAL A 7 8.09 -10.61 6.76
N ARG A 8 8.50 -9.90 7.80
CA ARG A 8 8.83 -10.46 9.12
C ARG A 8 7.86 -9.94 10.17
N ARG A 9 7.62 -10.74 11.20
CA ARG A 9 6.75 -10.38 12.32
C ARG A 9 7.55 -10.37 13.61
N GLU A 10 7.41 -9.30 14.37
CA GLU A 10 8.09 -9.14 15.66
C GLU A 10 7.08 -8.79 16.74
N HIS A 11 7.29 -9.34 17.93
CA HIS A 11 6.52 -8.93 19.09
C HIS A 11 6.98 -7.55 19.55
N ASP A 12 6.04 -6.72 19.98
CA ASP A 12 6.39 -5.49 20.68
C ASP A 12 7.15 -5.85 21.98
N PRO A 13 8.37 -5.33 22.19
CA PRO A 13 9.12 -5.57 23.41
C PRO A 13 8.36 -5.17 24.68
N ALA A 14 7.45 -4.19 24.60
CA ALA A 14 6.67 -3.69 25.72
C ALA A 14 5.32 -4.43 25.94
N ASP A 15 4.74 -5.06 24.91
CA ASP A 15 3.51 -5.86 25.03
C ASP A 15 3.49 -7.00 24.01
N LYS A 16 3.77 -8.24 24.46
CA LYS A 16 3.84 -9.43 23.60
C LYS A 16 2.53 -9.75 22.86
N ARG A 17 1.39 -9.16 23.26
CA ARG A 17 0.11 -9.31 22.54
C ARG A 17 0.08 -8.48 21.25
N ARG A 18 0.94 -7.48 21.12
CA ARG A 18 1.12 -6.69 19.90
C ARG A 18 2.17 -7.36 19.02
N ARG A 19 1.88 -7.41 17.71
CA ARG A 19 2.80 -7.89 16.69
C ARG A 19 2.91 -6.83 15.61
N PHE A 20 4.14 -6.44 15.30
CA PHE A 20 4.43 -5.61 14.16
C PHE A 20 4.73 -6.48 12.95
N VAL A 21 4.36 -5.98 11.77
CA VAL A 21 4.67 -6.59 10.50
C VAL A 21 5.56 -5.61 9.76
N TYR A 22 6.76 -6.05 9.39
CA TYR A 22 7.72 -5.26 8.63
C TYR A 22 7.95 -5.92 7.28
N LEU A 23 8.22 -5.13 6.25
CA LEU A 23 8.84 -5.65 5.04
C LEU A 23 10.27 -6.12 5.38
N THR A 24 10.70 -7.18 4.71
CA THR A 24 12.12 -7.52 4.61
C THR A 24 12.72 -6.73 3.46
N ASP A 25 14.05 -6.73 3.32
CA ASP A 25 14.73 -6.10 2.18
C ASP A 25 14.24 -6.66 0.83
N GLU A 26 13.95 -7.98 0.77
CA GLU A 26 13.34 -8.61 -0.41
C GLU A 26 11.91 -8.11 -0.64
N GLY A 27 11.14 -7.94 0.45
CA GLY A 27 9.81 -7.37 0.41
C GLY A 27 9.79 -5.93 -0.11
N GLU A 28 10.72 -5.10 0.36
CA GLU A 28 10.87 -3.72 -0.08
C GLU A 28 11.32 -3.65 -1.54
N ALA A 29 12.28 -4.48 -1.94
CA ALA A 29 12.69 -4.59 -3.35
C ALA A 29 11.54 -5.05 -4.26
N LEU A 30 10.68 -5.97 -3.80
CA LEU A 30 9.47 -6.37 -4.52
C LEU A 30 8.46 -5.23 -4.59
N LEU A 31 8.21 -4.52 -3.50
CA LEU A 31 7.31 -3.37 -3.51
C LEU A 31 7.78 -2.32 -4.53
N ASN A 32 9.06 -1.97 -4.50
CA ASN A 32 9.63 -0.95 -5.38
C ASN A 32 9.56 -1.33 -6.87
N ARG A 33 9.75 -2.60 -7.23
CA ARG A 33 9.56 -3.05 -8.63
C ARG A 33 8.08 -3.14 -9.04
N SER A 34 7.17 -3.27 -8.08
CA SER A 34 5.73 -3.40 -8.33
C SER A 34 5.01 -2.04 -8.38
N ILE A 35 5.53 -1.00 -7.73
CA ILE A 35 4.94 0.36 -7.76
C ILE A 35 4.70 0.86 -9.19
N PRO A 36 5.67 0.81 -10.13
CA PRO A 36 5.44 1.30 -11.49
C PRO A 36 4.29 0.57 -12.20
N GLN A 37 4.18 -0.75 -12.02
CA GLN A 37 3.11 -1.57 -12.61
C GLN A 37 1.75 -1.19 -12.02
N GLY A 38 1.69 -0.91 -10.72
CA GLY A 38 0.48 -0.40 -10.08
C GLY A 38 0.07 0.95 -10.66
N ASN A 39 1.03 1.87 -10.79
CA ASN A 39 0.79 3.20 -11.35
C ASN A 39 0.28 3.14 -12.80
N GLU A 40 0.83 2.24 -13.63
CA GLU A 40 0.36 2.06 -15.02
C GLU A 40 -1.10 1.62 -15.07
N VAL A 41 -1.50 0.69 -14.20
CA VAL A 41 -2.90 0.24 -14.10
C VAL A 41 -3.81 1.36 -13.60
N ASP A 42 -3.35 2.11 -12.59
CA ASP A 42 -4.09 3.27 -12.07
C ASP A 42 -4.26 4.33 -13.16
N ASP A 43 -3.24 4.59 -13.97
CA ASP A 43 -3.28 5.56 -15.06
C ASP A 43 -4.16 5.09 -16.23
N GLU A 44 -4.24 3.80 -16.54
CA GLU A 44 -5.19 3.30 -17.54
C GLU A 44 -6.65 3.55 -17.13
N PHE A 45 -6.94 3.42 -15.83
CA PHE A 45 -8.30 3.59 -15.31
C PHE A 45 -8.65 5.06 -15.06
N LEU A 46 -7.79 5.77 -14.33
CA LEU A 46 -7.98 7.17 -13.91
C LEU A 46 -7.50 8.18 -14.95
N GLY A 47 -6.76 7.74 -15.99
CA GLY A 47 -6.29 8.55 -17.13
C GLY A 47 -7.37 9.33 -17.87
N ARG A 48 -8.62 8.89 -17.75
CA ARG A 48 -9.79 9.52 -18.37
C ARG A 48 -10.29 10.73 -17.60
N LEU A 49 -9.81 10.93 -16.37
CA LEU A 49 -10.13 12.06 -15.50
C LEU A 49 -9.05 13.14 -15.64
N SER A 50 -9.50 14.39 -15.71
CA SER A 50 -8.65 15.56 -15.49
C SER A 50 -8.07 15.59 -14.07
N ASP A 51 -7.06 16.42 -13.84
CA ASP A 51 -6.41 16.54 -12.52
C ASP A 51 -7.41 16.95 -11.42
N ASP A 52 -8.31 17.89 -11.73
CA ASP A 52 -9.36 18.35 -10.80
C ASP A 52 -10.35 17.21 -10.47
N GLU A 53 -10.72 16.40 -11.45
CA GLU A 53 -11.61 15.24 -11.27
C GLU A 53 -10.94 14.13 -10.46
N ARG A 54 -9.62 13.90 -10.65
CA ARG A 54 -8.83 12.96 -9.83
C ARG A 54 -8.75 13.41 -8.39
N GLU A 55 -8.56 14.71 -8.15
CA GLU A 55 -8.56 15.28 -6.81
C GLU A 55 -9.95 15.12 -6.15
N GLN A 56 -11.02 15.41 -6.88
CA GLN A 56 -12.39 15.22 -6.41
C GLN A 56 -12.68 13.74 -6.09
N PHE A 57 -12.32 12.81 -6.98
CA PHE A 57 -12.48 11.38 -6.74
C PHE A 57 -11.75 10.94 -5.48
N SER A 58 -10.50 11.37 -5.31
CA SER A 58 -9.69 11.08 -4.12
C SER A 58 -10.38 11.58 -2.84
N ARG A 59 -10.93 12.80 -2.84
CA ARG A 59 -11.70 13.33 -1.70
C ARG A 59 -12.93 12.48 -1.38
N LEU A 60 -13.66 12.02 -2.38
CA LEU A 60 -14.86 11.19 -2.19
C LEU A 60 -14.51 9.82 -1.62
N VAL A 61 -13.47 9.15 -2.13
CA VAL A 61 -12.98 7.87 -1.60
C VAL A 61 -12.52 8.02 -0.15
N HIS A 62 -11.74 9.06 0.18
CA HIS A 62 -11.32 9.33 1.56
C HIS A 62 -12.52 9.54 2.49
N LYS A 63 -13.55 10.25 2.03
CA LYS A 63 -14.79 10.44 2.79
C LYS A 63 -15.53 9.12 3.07
N MET A 64 -15.50 8.17 2.13
CA MET A 64 -16.11 6.84 2.31
C MET A 64 -15.32 5.92 3.24
N MET A 65 -14.01 6.13 3.36
CA MET A 65 -13.12 5.35 4.24
C MET A 65 -13.08 5.87 5.68
N ALA A 66 -13.54 7.10 5.92
CA ALA A 66 -13.66 7.63 7.28
C ALA A 66 -14.73 6.84 8.06
N PRO A 67 -14.43 6.36 9.27
CA PRO A 67 -15.38 5.60 10.10
C PRO A 67 -16.60 6.42 10.53
#